data_AF-A0A7U9R3Q9-F1
#
_entry.id   AF-A0A7U9R3Q9-F1
#
_cell.length_a   1.000
_cell.length_b   1.000
_cell.length_c   1.000
_cell.angle_alpha   90.00
_cell.angle_beta   90.00
_cell.angle_gamma   90.00
#
_symmetry.space_group_name_H-M   'P 1'
#
loop_
_entity.id
_entity.type
_entity.pdbx_description
1 polymer ?
#
loop_
_entity_poly.entity_id
_entity_poly.type
_entity_poly.pdbx_seq_one_letter_code
_entity_poly.pdbx_strand_id
1 'polypeptide(L)' 'MVDELSLFLAPVTDGGCGTASLFTQIQPFTEGEPVEFLLREIEQIGDGGLRLNYQPQNRKI' A
#
# COMPACT_ATOMS: atom_id res chain seq x y z
N MET A 1 0.32 1.42 15.43
CA MET A 1 -0.06 2.63 14.69
C MET A 1 0.99 2.82 13.60
N VAL A 2 0.58 3.06 12.36
CA VAL A 2 1.49 3.33 11.24
C VAL A 2 1.50 4.84 11.04
N ASP A 3 2.67 5.45 10.94
CA ASP A 3 2.80 6.90 10.76
C ASP A 3 3.07 7.29 9.29
N GLU A 4 3.60 6.35 8.50
CA GLU A 4 3.92 6.51 7.08
C GLU A 4 3.95 5.13 6.39
N LEU A 5 3.56 5.07 5.12
CA LEU A 5 3.69 3.89 4.25
C LEU A 5 4.47 4.26 2.98
N SER A 6 5.65 3.68 2.80
CA SER A 6 6.42 3.79 1.55
C SER A 6 6.30 2.50 0.74
N LEU A 7 5.66 2.56 -0.42
CA LEU A 7 5.43 1.44 -1.32
C LEU A 7 6.33 1.54 -2.55
N PHE A 8 7.02 0.46 -2.89
CA PHE A 8 7.86 0.36 -4.09
C PHE A 8 7.22 -0.59 -5.09
N LEU A 9 6.96 -0.10 -6.29
CA LEU A 9 6.40 -0.87 -7.41
C LEU A 9 7.47 -1.06 -8.47
N ALA A 10 7.77 -2.32 -8.79
CA ALA A 10 8.59 -2.69 -9.94
C ALA A 10 7.66 -3.01 -11.13
N PRO A 11 8.05 -2.68 -12.37
CA PRO A 11 7.26 -2.96 -13.57
C PRO A 11 7.38 -4.43 -13.98
N VAL A 12 6.97 -5.34 -13.09
CA VAL A 12 6.99 -6.78 -13.29
C VAL A 12 5.61 -7.35 -13.03
N THR A 13 5.21 -8.32 -13.84
CA THR A 13 4.00 -9.12 -13.63
C THR A 13 4.42 -10.58 -13.63
N ASP A 14 3.81 -11.37 -12.75
CA ASP A 14 3.99 -12.82 -12.72
C ASP A 14 3.13 -13.55 -13.77
N GLY A 15 2.29 -12.81 -14.52
CA GLY A 15 1.41 -13.35 -15.57
C GLY A 15 0.32 -14.29 -15.04
N GLY A 16 0.20 -14.43 -13.72
CA GLY A 16 -0.77 -15.29 -13.07
C GLY A 16 -2.08 -14.57 -12.80
N CYS A 17 -3.21 -15.25 -13.02
CA CYS A 17 -4.47 -14.85 -12.40
C CYS A 17 -4.48 -15.35 -10.94
N GLY A 18 -3.82 -14.61 -10.05
CA GLY A 18 -3.75 -14.91 -8.62
C GLY A 18 -4.26 -13.76 -7.76
N THR A 19 -4.42 -14.01 -6.47
CA THR A 19 -4.70 -12.99 -5.45
C THR A 19 -3.40 -12.63 -4.74
N ALA A 20 -2.55 -11.83 -5.39
CA ALA A 20 -1.44 -11.19 -4.69
C ALA A 20 -2.00 -10.15 -3.72
N SER A 21 -1.64 -10.24 -2.43
CA SER A 21 -2.00 -9.23 -1.44
C SER A 21 -0.73 -8.71 -0.74
N LEU A 22 -0.59 -7.40 -0.67
CA LEU A 22 0.49 -6.74 0.09
C LEU A 22 0.26 -6.82 1.60
N PHE A 23 -1.01 -6.91 2.01
CA PHE A 23 -1.41 -6.97 3.41
C PHE A 23 -2.20 -8.25 3.66
N THR A 24 -1.71 -9.07 4.58
CA THR A 24 -2.43 -10.27 5.02
C THR A 24 -3.48 -9.88 6.06
N GLN A 25 -4.73 -10.28 5.85
CA GLN A 25 -5.76 -10.18 6.88
C GLN A 25 -5.55 -11.28 7.94
N ILE A 26 -5.48 -10.89 9.21
CA ILE A 26 -5.43 -11.83 10.33
C ILE A 26 -6.87 -12.10 10.76
N GLN A 27 -7.37 -13.32 10.52
CA GLN A 27 -8.68 -13.74 11.02
C GLN A 27 -8.68 -13.79 12.56
N PRO A 28 -9.76 -13.41 13.26
CA PRO A 28 -11.11 -13.11 12.76
C PRO A 28 -11.39 -11.61 12.54
N PHE A 29 -10.35 -10.77 12.44
CA PHE A 29 -10.49 -9.32 12.25
C PHE A 29 -10.95 -9.00 10.82
N THR A 30 -12.22 -9.28 10.57
CA THR A 30 -12.94 -8.97 9.33
C THR A 30 -13.77 -7.69 9.46
N GLU A 31 -13.89 -7.15 10.68
CA GLU A 31 -14.67 -5.96 10.98
C GLU A 31 -13.75 -4.77 11.25
N GLY A 32 -13.69 -3.88 10.27
CA GLY A 32 -12.98 -2.60 10.37
C GLY A 32 -13.18 -1.80 9.09
N GLU A 33 -13.38 -0.50 9.24
CA GLU A 33 -13.36 0.43 8.11
C GLU A 33 -11.98 0.41 7.45
N PRO A 34 -11.89 0.51 6.11
CA PRO A 34 -10.61 0.65 5.43
C PRO A 34 -9.78 1.80 6.03
N VAL A 35 -8.47 1.58 6.16
CA VAL A 35 -7.55 2.64 6.55
C VAL A 35 -7.26 3.47 5.30
N GLU A 36 -7.73 4.72 5.31
CA GLU A 36 -7.50 5.66 4.22
C GLU A 36 -6.10 6.26 4.28
N PHE A 37 -5.47 6.43 3.13
CA PHE A 37 -4.14 6.99 2.99
C PHE A 37 -4.13 8.14 2.00
N LEU A 38 -3.44 9.23 2.35
CA LEU A 38 -3.16 10.34 1.45
C LEU A 38 -1.81 10.09 0.76
N LEU A 39 -1.80 10.05 -0.57
CA LEU A 39 -0.57 10.04 -1.35
C LEU A 39 0.12 11.40 -1.24
N ARG A 40 1.37 11.40 -0.74
CA ARG A 40 2.18 12.61 -0.50
C ARG A 40 3.20 12.84 -1.60
N GLU A 41 3.84 11.77 -2.05
CA GLU A 41 4.93 11.84 -3.01
C GLU A 41 4.92 10.64 -3.95
N ILE A 42 5.29 10.89 -5.20
CA ILE A 42 5.56 9.87 -6.22
C ILE A 42 6.97 10.15 -6.75
N GLU A 43 7.83 9.14 -6.70
CA GLU A 43 9.19 9.20 -7.20
C GLU A 43 9.42 8.07 -8.21
N GLN A 44 9.97 8.38 -9.39
CA GLN A 44 10.38 7.37 -10.35
C GLN A 44 11.77 6.85 -10.02
N ILE A 45 11.92 5.53 -9.99
CA ILE A 45 13.17 4.85 -9.67
C ILE A 45 13.61 4.01 -10.87
N GLY A 46 14.79 4.34 -11.41
CA GLY A 46 15.38 3.64 -12.56
C GLY A 46 14.46 3.64 -13.79
N ASP A 47 14.47 2.53 -14.53
CA ASP A 47 13.77 2.40 -15.81
C ASP A 47 12.29 2.02 -15.67
N GLY A 48 11.57 2.67 -14.74
CA GLY A 48 10.12 2.57 -14.61
C GLY A 48 9.59 2.00 -13.29
N GLY A 49 10.45 1.85 -12.28
CA GLY A 49 10.00 1.63 -10.91
C GLY A 49 9.35 2.90 -10.34
N LEU A 50 8.44 2.73 -9.38
CA LEU A 50 7.80 3.84 -8.66
C LEU A 50 7.92 3.65 -7.16
N ARG A 51 8.29 4.71 -6.44
CA ARG A 51 8.10 4.83 -5.00
C ARG A 51 6.93 5.75 -4.73
N LEU A 52 6.00 5.26 -3.93
CA LEU A 52 4.79 5.97 -3.51
C LEU A 52 4.87 6.17 -2.00
N ASN A 53 4.86 7.41 -1.55
CA ASN A 53 4.84 7.75 -0.14
C ASN A 53 3.43 8.15 0.29
N TYR A 54 2.91 7.43 1.28
CA TYR A 54 1.57 7.61 1.80
C TYR A 54 1.61 8.00 3.27
N GLN A 55 0.74 8.93 3.63
CA GLN A 55 0.48 9.28 5.02
C GLN A 55 -0.91 8.77 5.40
N PRO A 56 -1.06 7.99 6.49
CA PRO A 56 -2.36 7.58 6.97
C PRO A 56 -3.21 8.81 7.26
N GLN A 57 -4.43 8.81 6.74
CA GLN A 57 -5.41 9.82 7.08
C GLN A 57 -5.96 9.46 8.46
N ASN A 58 -5.28 9.91 9.52
CA ASN A 58 -5.70 9.66 10.89
C ASN A 58 -7.16 10.12 11.07
N ARG A 59 -8.11 9.18 11.04
CA ARG A 59 -9.43 9.39 11.63
C ARG A 59 -9.16 9.59 13.11
N LYS A 60 -9.45 10.80 13.62
CA LYS A 60 -9.47 11.05 15.06
C LYS A 60 -10.39 10.01 15.69
N ILE A 61 -9.84 9.19 16.58
CA ILE A 61 -10.61 8.38 17.52
C ILE A 61 -11.16 9.30 18.60
#